data_AF-A0A7W0IUM5-F1
#
_entry.id   AF-A0A7W0IUM5-F1
#
_cell.length_a   1.000
_cell.length_b   1.000
_cell.length_c   1.000
_cell.angle_alpha   90.00
_cell.angle_beta   90.00
_cell.angle_gamma   90.00
#
_symmetry.space_group_name_H-M   'P 1'
#
loop_
_entity.id
_entity.type
_entity.pdbx_description
1 polymer ?
#
loop_
_entity_poly.entity_id
_entity_poly.type
_entity_poly.pdbx_seq_one_letter_code
_entity_poly.pdbx_strand_id
1 'polypeptide(L)' 'EYHTFVVSGPIFKKRINILKVEKITRDRHCFLDILECELAEKL' A
#
# COMPACT_ATOMS: atom_id res chain seq x y z
N GLU A 1 17.40 3.83 -4.84
CA GLU A 1 16.28 4.57 -4.25
C GLU A 1 15.05 3.66 -4.20
N TYR A 2 14.13 3.86 -3.25
CA TYR A 2 12.88 3.09 -3.16
C TYR A 2 11.74 4.00 -2.67
N HIS A 3 10.51 3.64 -3.05
CA HIS A 3 9.30 4.34 -2.64
C HIS A 3 8.55 3.52 -1.61
N THR A 4 7.90 4.20 -0.67
CA THR A 4 7.04 3.59 0.34
C THR A 4 5.64 4.19 0.26
N PHE A 5 4.66 3.42 0.72
CA PHE A 5 3.27 3.86 0.82
C PHE A 5 2.81 3.70 2.27
N VAL A 6 2.46 4.81 2.92
CA VAL A 6 2.08 4.83 4.33
C VAL A 6 0.61 4.44 4.47
N VAL A 7 0.36 3.23 4.98
CA VAL A 7 -1.00 2.68 5.13
C VAL A 7 -1.69 3.05 6.44
N SER A 8 -0.95 3.59 7.41
CA SER A 8 -1.47 4.07 8.69
C SER A 8 -0.47 5.04 9.35
N GLY A 9 -0.96 5.89 10.24
CA GLY A 9 -0.13 6.83 11.00
C GLY A 9 -0.96 7.59 12.03
N PRO A 10 -0.34 8.34 12.96
CA PRO A 10 -1.02 8.94 14.11
C PRO A 10 -2.20 9.85 13.73
N ILE A 11 -2.10 10.57 12.61
CA ILE A 11 -3.16 11.49 12.14
C ILE A 11 -4.33 10.80 11.44
N PHE A 12 -4.19 9.53 11.06
CA PHE A 12 -5.21 8.81 10.31
C PHE A 12 -6.37 8.42 11.24
N LYS A 13 -7.62 8.45 10.79
CA LYS A 13 -8.75 7.96 11.61
C LYS A 13 -8.98 6.46 11.45
N LYS A 14 -8.67 5.92 10.26
CA LYS A 14 -8.74 4.51 9.87
C LYS A 14 -7.43 4.12 9.20
N ARG A 15 -7.13 2.83 9.09
CA ARG A 15 -5.97 2.34 8.31
C ARG A 15 -6.40 1.88 6.93
N ILE A 16 -5.49 1.95 5.96
CA ILE A 16 -5.68 1.31 4.66
C ILE A 16 -5.28 -0.15 4.81
N ASN A 17 -6.22 -1.06 4.58
CA ASN A 17 -5.97 -2.49 4.50
C ASN A 17 -5.80 -2.88 3.03
N ILE A 18 -4.63 -3.38 2.67
CA ILE A 18 -4.35 -3.81 1.29
C ILE A 18 -4.85 -5.23 1.12
N LEU A 19 -5.77 -5.44 0.19
CA LEU A 19 -6.44 -6.72 -0.02
C LEU A 19 -5.76 -7.52 -1.14
N LYS A 20 -5.30 -6.83 -2.19
CA LYS A 20 -4.68 -7.46 -3.35
C LYS A 20 -3.56 -6.60 -3.91
N VAL A 21 -2.44 -7.25 -4.19
CA VAL A 21 -1.27 -6.64 -4.84
C VAL A 21 -0.73 -7.52 -5.94
N GLU A 22 -0.03 -6.88 -6.87
CA GLU A 22 0.80 -7.55 -7.85
C GLU A 22 2.22 -6.97 -7.81
N LYS A 23 3.22 -7.84 -7.91
CA LYS A 23 4.60 -7.39 -8.09
C LYS A 23 4.86 -7.26 -9.58
N ILE A 24 5.10 -6.05 -10.03
CA ILE A 24 5.38 -5.78 -11.44
C ILE A 24 6.82 -5.29 -11.58
N THR A 25 7.52 -5.81 -12.58
CA THR A 25 8.83 -5.30 -12.98
C THR A 25 8.64 -4.50 -14.27
N ARG A 26 9.00 -3.22 -14.25
CA ARG A 26 9.05 -2.38 -15.45
C ARG A 26 10.48 -1.87 -15.60
N ASP A 27 11.11 -2.23 -16.71
CA ASP A 27 12.53 -1.99 -16.97
C ASP A 27 13.43 -2.55 -15.85
N ARG A 28 14.11 -1.66 -15.12
CA ARG A 28 15.02 -2.01 -14.01
C ARG A 28 14.41 -1.78 -12.64
N HIS A 29 13.11 -1.48 -12.57
CA HIS A 29 12.43 -1.14 -11.33
C HIS A 29 11.34 -2.16 -10.99
N CYS A 30 11.29 -2.52 -9.72
CA CYS A 30 10.25 -3.35 -9.16
C CYS A 30 9.23 -2.46 -8.44
N PHE A 31 7.96 -2.71 -8.70
CA PHE A 31 6.85 -2.01 -8.07
C PHE A 31 5.94 -3.01 -7.38
N LEU A 32 5.29 -2.53 -6.33
CA LEU A 32 4.18 -3.22 -5.69
C LEU A 32 2.90 -2.48 -6.09
N ASP A 33 2.19 -3.02 -7.09
CA ASP A 33 0.95 -2.45 -7.58
C ASP A 33 -0.20 -2.86 -6.65
N ILE A 34 -0.96 -1.89 -6.14
CA ILE A 34 -2.07 -2.13 -5.21
C ILE A 34 -3.35 -2.17 -6.04
N LEU A 35 -3.86 -3.37 -6.26
CA LEU A 35 -5.04 -3.59 -7.10
C LEU A 35 -6.33 -3.35 -6.33
N GLU A 36 -6.37 -3.74 -5.05
CA GLU A 36 -7.56 -3.60 -4.20
C GLU A 36 -7.17 -3.26 -2.76
N CYS A 37 -7.90 -2.33 -2.14
CA CYS A 37 -7.76 -1.96 -0.74
C CYS A 37 -9.08 -1.46 -0.15
N GLU A 38 -9.15 -1.42 1.17
CA GLU A 38 -10.28 -0.92 1.94
C GLU A 38 -9.82 -0.05 3.12
N LEU A 39 -10.75 0.71 3.71
CA LEU A 39 -10.52 1.39 4.98
C LEU A 39 -10.99 0.51 6.13
N ALA A 40 -10.08 0.18 7.03
CA ALA A 40 -10.36 -0.62 8.22
C ALA A 40 -10.16 0.20 9.50
N GLU A 41 -10.86 -0.16 10.57
CA GLU A 41 -10.61 0.44 11.89
C GLU A 41 -9.16 0.23 12.32
N LYS A 42 -8.64 1.19 13.09
CA LYS A 42 -7.33 1.06 13.72
C LYS A 42 -7.46 0.14 14.94
N LEU A 43 -6.53 -0.80 15.07
CA LEU A 43 -6.34 -1.60 16.29
C LEU A 43 -5.65 -0.76 17.37
#